data_AF-T0Z8D5-F1
#
_entry.id   AF-T0Z8D5-F1
#
_cell.length_a   1.000
_cell.length_b   1.000
_cell.length_c   1.000
_cell.angle_alpha   90.00
_cell.angle_beta   90.00
_cell.angle_gamma   90.00
#
_symmetry.space_group_name_H-M   'P 1'
#
loop_
_entity.id
_entity.type
_entity.pdbx_description
1 polymer ?
#
loop_
_entity_poly.entity_id
_entity_poly.type
_entity_poly.pdbx_seq_one_letter_code
_entity_poly.pdbx_strand_id
1 'polypeptide(L)'
;MFRECLLGEVLTLKRGYDLPSQNRNDGSIPIVSSSGITGTHSDAKVKGPGVVTGRYGTIGEVHFIDTDFWPLNTTLYVQDFKGNDP
;
A
#
# COMPACT_ATOMS: atom_id res chain seq x y z
N MET A 1 -25.97 4.41 -10.13
CA MET A 1 -25.62 4.11 -11.53
C MET A 1 -24.10 4.01 -11.58
N PHE A 2 -23.56 2.89 -12.08
CA PHE A 2 -22.12 2.73 -12.24
C PHE A 2 -21.68 3.38 -13.56
N ARG A 3 -20.46 3.94 -13.59
CA ARG A 3 -19.83 4.49 -14.81
C ARG A 3 -18.51 3.80 -15.05
N GLU A 4 -18.16 3.61 -16.32
CA GLU A 4 -16.82 3.24 -16.72
C GLU A 4 -15.93 4.48 -16.71
N CYS A 5 -14.71 4.34 -16.20
CA CYS A 5 -13.71 5.40 -16.14
C CYS A 5 -12.31 4.78 -16.07
N LEU A 6 -11.28 5.58 -16.33
CA LEU A 6 -9.90 5.12 -16.17
C LEU A 6 -9.57 5.05 -14.67
N LEU A 7 -8.80 4.03 -14.26
CA LEU A 7 -8.38 3.89 -12.86
C LEU A 7 -7.65 5.15 -12.35
N GLY A 8 -6.85 5.76 -13.22
CA GLY A 8 -6.15 7.01 -12.92
C GLY A 8 -7.06 8.22 -12.72
N GLU A 9 -8.36 8.16 -13.02
CA GLU A 9 -9.32 9.24 -12.76
C GLU A 9 -9.89 9.16 -11.34
N VAL A 10 -9.86 7.99 -10.71
CA VAL A 10 -10.41 7.77 -9.37
C VAL A 10 -9.34 7.63 -8.29
N LEU A 11 -8.09 7.33 -8.66
CA LEU A 11 -6.99 7.25 -7.70
C LEU A 11 -5.63 7.51 -8.34
N THR A 12 -4.62 7.75 -7.49
CA THR A 12 -3.21 7.85 -7.87
C THR A 12 -2.42 6.75 -7.16
N LEU A 13 -1.77 5.89 -7.93
CA LEU A 13 -0.86 4.87 -7.41
C LEU A 13 0.57 5.41 -7.28
N LYS A 14 1.23 5.05 -6.19
CA LYS A 14 2.64 5.35 -5.95
C LYS A 14 3.41 4.10 -5.57
N ARG A 15 4.64 3.98 -6.08
CA ARG A 15 5.60 2.94 -5.67
C ARG A 15 5.84 3.01 -4.16
N GLY A 16 5.84 1.86 -3.50
CA GLY A 16 6.27 1.76 -2.11
C GLY A 16 7.77 2.07 -1.91
N TYR A 17 8.21 1.93 -0.67
CA TYR A 17 9.51 2.38 -0.19
C TYR A 17 10.45 1.21 0.08
N ASP A 18 11.75 1.44 -0.07
CA ASP A 18 12.76 0.46 0.30
C ASP A 18 12.85 0.38 1.84
N LEU A 19 12.73 -0.84 2.38
CA LEU A 19 12.98 -1.15 3.80
C LEU A 19 13.70 -2.50 3.90
N PRO A 20 15.03 -2.50 3.69
CA PRO A 20 15.87 -3.68 3.86
C PRO A 20 15.70 -4.28 5.26
N SER A 21 15.81 -5.61 5.38
CA SER A 21 15.56 -6.31 6.65
C SER A 21 16.41 -5.80 7.82
N GLN A 22 17.65 -5.38 7.56
CA GLN A 22 18.56 -4.82 8.57
C GLN A 22 18.13 -3.45 9.13
N ASN A 23 17.22 -2.75 8.45
CA ASN A 23 16.68 -1.47 8.90
C ASN A 23 15.32 -1.62 9.61
N ARG A 24 14.83 -2.85 9.76
CA ARG A 24 13.55 -3.13 10.42
C ARG A 24 13.77 -3.24 11.92
N ASN A 25 13.23 -2.28 12.66
CA ASN A 25 13.16 -2.31 14.11
C ASN A 25 11.80 -2.83 14.58
N ASP A 26 11.77 -3.41 15.78
CA ASP A 26 10.56 -3.91 16.42
C ASP A 26 9.50 -2.81 16.57
N GLY A 27 8.25 -3.17 16.28
CA GLY A 27 7.11 -2.29 16.37
C GLY A 27 5.84 -2.95 15.89
N SER A 28 4.76 -2.17 15.78
CA SER A 28 3.43 -2.65 15.43
C SER A 28 2.95 -2.20 14.06
N ILE A 29 3.74 -1.41 13.32
CA ILE A 29 3.33 -0.90 12.01
C ILE A 29 3.49 -2.01 10.97
N PRO A 30 2.43 -2.45 10.27
CA PRO A 30 2.53 -3.49 9.26
C PRO A 30 3.44 -3.09 8.08
N ILE A 31 4.32 -4.02 7.71
CA ILE A 31 5.10 -3.98 6.47
C ILE A 31 4.32 -4.75 5.40
N VAL A 32 3.94 -4.04 4.34
CA VAL A 32 3.07 -4.57 3.29
C VAL A 32 3.88 -4.83 2.02
N SER A 33 3.95 -6.09 1.63
CA SER A 33 4.57 -6.57 0.39
C SER A 33 3.52 -6.81 -0.70
N SER A 34 3.96 -7.32 -1.86
CA SER A 34 3.04 -7.72 -2.93
C SER A 34 2.19 -8.95 -2.60
N SER A 35 2.49 -9.64 -1.50
CA SER A 35 1.77 -10.84 -1.03
C SER A 35 1.07 -10.57 0.31
N GLY A 36 0.80 -9.30 0.61
CA GLY A 36 0.18 -8.86 1.86
C GLY A 36 1.18 -8.51 2.96
N ILE A 37 0.72 -8.56 4.21
CA ILE A 37 1.52 -8.21 5.40
C ILE A 37 2.58 -9.28 5.63
N THR A 38 3.84 -8.86 5.73
CA THR A 38 5.00 -9.77 5.83
C THR A 38 5.83 -9.57 7.10
N GLY A 39 5.39 -8.67 7.98
CA GLY A 39 6.04 -8.35 9.24
C GLY A 39 5.61 -6.99 9.75
N THR A 40 6.35 -6.48 10.73
CA THR A 40 6.10 -5.18 11.33
C THR A 40 7.37 -4.33 11.43
N HIS A 41 7.17 -3.03 11.61
CA HIS A 41 8.22 -2.04 11.82
C HIS A 41 7.79 -1.03 12.90
N SER A 42 8.74 -0.26 13.42
CA SER A 42 8.51 0.85 14.35
C SER A 42 7.78 2.02 13.68
N ASP A 43 8.03 2.26 12.40
CA ASP A 43 7.62 3.48 11.70
C ASP A 43 6.71 3.20 10.51
N ALA A 44 5.81 4.15 10.23
CA ALA A 44 4.96 4.14 9.05
C ALA A 44 5.46 5.12 7.98
N LYS A 45 5.22 4.78 6.71
CA LYS A 45 5.39 5.71 5.58
C LYS A 45 4.09 6.27 5.04
N VAL A 46 2.98 5.59 5.34
CA VAL A 46 1.65 5.94 4.85
C VAL A 46 0.68 5.89 6.03
N LYS A 47 -0.14 6.94 6.15
CA LYS A 47 -1.24 6.99 7.11
C LYS A 47 -2.40 6.14 6.60
N GLY A 48 -2.98 5.34 7.47
CA GLY A 48 -4.12 4.50 7.14
C GLY A 48 -5.45 5.26 7.16
N PRO A 49 -6.55 4.62 6.69
CA PRO A 49 -6.54 3.35 5.96
C PRO A 49 -5.98 3.50 4.54
N GLY A 50 -5.63 2.39 3.88
CA GLY A 50 -5.08 2.43 2.53
C GLY A 50 -5.20 1.13 1.74
N VAL A 51 -5.07 1.26 0.42
CA VAL A 51 -5.13 0.16 -0.54
C VAL A 51 -3.75 -0.07 -1.16
N VAL A 52 -3.30 -1.33 -1.19
CA VAL A 52 -1.99 -1.75 -1.69
C VAL A 52 -2.15 -2.90 -2.67
N THR A 53 -1.38 -2.90 -3.77
CA THR A 53 -1.33 -3.98 -4.76
C THR A 53 0.11 -4.26 -5.18
N GLY A 54 0.36 -5.41 -5.80
CA GLY A 54 1.67 -5.75 -6.36
C GLY A 54 2.12 -4.79 -7.47
N ARG A 55 3.43 -4.55 -7.59
CA ARG A 55 4.02 -3.70 -8.64
C ARG A 55 4.34 -4.48 -9.93
N TYR A 56 4.56 -5.79 -9.85
CA TYR A 56 4.88 -6.69 -10.98
C TYR A 56 4.42 -8.13 -10.69
N GLY A 57 3.80 -8.80 -11.66
CA GLY A 57 3.39 -10.22 -11.58
C GLY A 57 2.18 -10.51 -10.68
N THR A 58 1.95 -9.69 -9.66
CA THR A 58 0.89 -9.80 -8.63
C THR A 58 -0.06 -8.59 -8.63
N ILE A 59 -0.13 -7.85 -9.74
CA ILE A 59 -1.01 -6.68 -9.91
C ILE A 59 -2.51 -7.03 -9.70
N GLY A 60 -2.87 -8.31 -9.67
CA GLY A 60 -4.23 -8.79 -9.37
C GLY A 60 -4.57 -8.92 -7.89
N GLU A 61 -3.58 -8.96 -6.98
CA GLU A 61 -3.85 -9.04 -5.54
C GLU A 61 -3.91 -7.63 -4.94
N VAL A 62 -4.98 -7.37 -4.20
CA VAL A 62 -5.24 -6.08 -3.56
C VAL A 62 -5.46 -6.31 -2.07
N HIS A 63 -4.76 -5.54 -1.26
CA HIS A 63 -4.82 -5.59 0.19
C HIS A 63 -5.33 -4.25 0.72
N PHE A 64 -6.38 -4.30 1.53
CA PHE A 64 -6.83 -3.18 2.33
C PHE A 64 -6.15 -3.22 3.70
N ILE A 65 -5.64 -2.08 4.14
CA ILE A 65 -4.92 -1.93 5.40
C ILE A 65 -5.64 -0.85 6.20
N ASP A 66 -6.15 -1.21 7.37
CA ASP A 66 -6.97 -0.35 8.24
C ASP A 66 -6.14 0.56 9.16
N THR A 67 -4.84 0.30 9.29
CA THR A 67 -3.91 1.07 10.11
C THR A 67 -2.86 1.81 9.27
N ASP A 68 -2.10 2.70 9.91
CA ASP A 68 -0.82 3.19 9.38
C ASP A 68 0.07 2.01 8.95
N PHE A 69 0.85 2.18 7.87
CA PHE A 69 1.62 1.07 7.29
C PHE A 69 2.88 1.51 6.54
N TRP A 70 3.72 0.53 6.22
CA TRP A 70 4.88 0.69 5.34
C TRP A 70 4.73 -0.18 4.08
N PRO A 71 4.36 0.40 2.92
CA PRO A 71 4.36 -0.35 1.66
C PRO A 71 5.80 -0.53 1.15
N LEU A 72 6.19 -1.76 0.82
CA LEU A 72 7.50 -2.07 0.26
C LEU A 72 7.62 -1.67 -1.21
N ASN A 73 8.85 -1.55 -1.70
CA ASN A 73 9.15 -1.26 -3.11
C ASN A 73 8.54 -2.23 -4.15
N THR A 74 8.08 -3.39 -3.69
CA THR A 74 7.40 -4.45 -4.46
C THR A 74 5.93 -4.15 -4.68
N THR A 75 5.41 -3.07 -4.10
CA THR A 75 4.00 -2.68 -4.16
C THR A 75 3.77 -1.33 -4.83
N LEU A 76 2.53 -1.12 -5.23
CA LEU A 76 1.90 0.16 -5.49
C LEU A 76 0.85 0.38 -4.40
N TYR A 77 0.81 1.57 -3.79
CA TYR A 77 -0.25 1.95 -2.87
C TYR A 77 -1.02 3.16 -3.40
N VAL A 78 -2.27 3.31 -2.98
CA VAL A 78 -3.05 4.51 -3.32
C VAL A 78 -2.54 5.67 -2.47
N GLN A 79 -1.91 6.64 -3.15
CA GLN A 79 -1.44 7.87 -2.52
C GLN A 79 -2.56 8.90 -2.38
N ASP A 80 -3.51 8.89 -3.31
CA ASP A 80 -4.62 9.83 -3.38
C ASP A 80 -5.85 9.12 -3.95
N PHE A 81 -6.95 9.12 -3.19
CA PHE A 81 -8.24 8.56 -3.58
C PHE A 81 -9.11 9.55 -4.37
N LYS A 82 -8.61 10.75 -4.68
CA LYS A 82 -9.29 11.76 -5.50
C LYS A 82 -10.71 12.09 -5.00
N GLY A 83 -10.87 12.12 -3.69
CA GLY A 83 -12.14 12.40 -3.01
C GLY A 83 -13.05 11.18 -2.77
N ASN A 84 -12.61 9.97 -3.13
CA ASN A 84 -13.29 8.73 -2.75
C ASN A 84 -12.95 8.32 -1.32
N ASP A 85 -13.89 7.64 -0.67
CA ASP A 85 -13.72 7.07 0.67
C ASP A 85 -13.01 5.70 0.56
N PRO A 86 -11.86 5.50 1.21
CA PRO A 86 -11.12 4.23 1.21
C PRO A 86 -11.76 3.12 2.04
#